data_AF-V9M509-F1
#
_entry.id   AF-V9M509-F1
#
_cell.length_a   1.000
_cell.length_b   1.000
_cell.length_c   1.000
_cell.angle_alpha   90.00
_cell.angle_beta   90.00
_cell.angle_gamma   90.00
#
_symmetry.space_group_name_H-M   'P 1'
#
loop_
_entity.id
_entity.type
_entity.pdbx_description
1 polymer ?
#
loop_
_entity_poly.entity_id
_entity_poly.type
_entity_poly.pdbx_seq_one_letter_code
_entity_poly.pdbx_strand_id
1 'polypeptide(L)'
;NMGVCERQTGVCQCYPGFEGSSCQRATCNNACNQHGVCKPIGNIAANGDRSQSITGNPKGNVATTYDIWDYDKSYGCICDPWFEGPDCSRRSCKVGVDPLYEAAGYPIYETFNVYAGIIPTNTFAIDPANSWVQLRVYDHHGESYITKRISVQDQTTVDAGTIIQNALMALPNEIFSSVSCWENVANVPDVTTILTDEVGFFVTCQLVNNPGQMRLPEIYAYQFANTVPAIQTTGVRTYVTANNRRGENIDNCATATIYTTTGASTTTNIVVATTTSPVPGALQGIAVNTIVKIKDRISLVSAVNVNTDFTLAWPLTGATFAAGTTIYYATGLSVAADAHCQITTWAVGTNSFTIACTGGSTSLVIGNKIIYHNAIFYVRAISGLIVTVDRNFNGDAAAGADVASATDSLYIITTASPVTGAYEYVSQCSGRG
;
A
#
# COMPACT_ATOMS: atom_id res chain seq x y z
N ASN A 1 -15.44 -20.81 36.63
CA ASN A 1 -16.55 -20.25 35.84
C ASN A 1 -17.31 -21.37 35.15
N MET A 2 -18.52 -21.10 34.62
CA MET A 2 -19.36 -21.94 33.73
C MET A 2 -19.09 -23.46 33.70
N GLY A 3 -19.12 -24.11 34.87
CA GLY A 3 -18.84 -25.54 35.00
C GLY A 3 -18.89 -26.02 36.44
N VAL A 4 -18.76 -27.33 36.63
CA VAL A 4 -18.77 -28.01 37.94
C VAL A 4 -17.39 -28.65 38.16
N CYS A 5 -16.77 -28.37 39.31
CA CYS A 5 -15.47 -28.95 39.65
C CYS A 5 -15.63 -30.30 40.33
N GLU A 6 -15.01 -31.34 39.76
CA GLU A 6 -14.92 -32.66 40.38
C GLU A 6 -13.84 -32.63 41.46
N ARG A 7 -14.25 -32.75 42.74
CA ARG A 7 -13.34 -32.57 43.88
C ARG A 7 -12.34 -33.70 44.02
N GLN A 8 -12.61 -34.88 43.48
CA GLN A 8 -11.71 -36.04 43.58
C GLN A 8 -10.51 -35.92 42.63
N THR A 9 -10.71 -35.36 41.44
CA THR A 9 -9.67 -35.25 40.41
C THR A 9 -9.08 -33.84 40.31
N GLY A 10 -9.80 -32.83 40.82
CA GLY A 10 -9.44 -31.42 40.66
C GLY A 10 -9.73 -30.88 39.25
N VAL A 11 -10.44 -31.64 38.41
CA VAL A 11 -10.77 -31.26 37.02
C VAL A 11 -12.17 -30.64 36.95
N CYS A 12 -12.29 -29.53 36.21
CA CYS A 12 -13.58 -28.88 35.96
C CYS A 12 -14.30 -29.49 34.74
N GLN A 13 -15.57 -29.85 34.90
CA GLN A 13 -16.48 -30.17 33.81
C GLN A 13 -17.20 -28.91 33.34
N CYS A 14 -16.85 -28.45 32.14
CA CYS A 14 -17.40 -27.20 31.59
C CYS A 14 -18.79 -27.40 30.99
N TYR A 15 -19.64 -26.38 31.11
CA TYR A 15 -20.90 -26.34 30.36
C TYR A 15 -20.63 -26.18 28.85
N PRO A 16 -21.57 -26.62 27.99
CA PRO A 16 -21.43 -26.48 26.55
C PRO A 16 -21.08 -25.05 26.14
N GLY A 17 -20.09 -24.89 25.25
CA GLY A 17 -19.62 -23.59 24.80
C GLY A 17 -18.48 -22.98 25.65
N PHE A 18 -18.03 -23.66 26.71
CA PHE A 18 -16.93 -23.20 27.57
C PHE A 18 -15.82 -24.25 27.72
N GLU A 19 -14.59 -23.79 27.84
CA GLU A 19 -13.41 -24.63 28.01
C GLU A 19 -12.33 -23.96 28.90
N GLY A 20 -11.20 -24.65 29.07
CA GLY A 20 -10.09 -24.24 29.92
C GLY A 20 -10.11 -24.92 31.28
N SER A 21 -8.99 -24.84 32.01
CA SER A 21 -8.78 -25.51 33.31
C SER A 21 -9.79 -25.12 34.40
N SER A 22 -10.46 -23.98 34.25
CA SER A 22 -11.50 -23.48 35.15
C SER A 22 -12.78 -23.05 34.41
N CYS A 23 -12.96 -23.56 33.17
CA CYS A 23 -14.07 -23.23 32.28
C CYS A 23 -14.24 -21.71 32.11
N GLN A 24 -13.11 -21.01 32.03
CA GLN A 24 -13.03 -19.55 32.09
C GLN A 24 -13.22 -18.86 30.74
N ARG A 25 -13.16 -19.61 29.64
CA ARG A 25 -13.17 -19.06 28.29
C ARG A 25 -14.21 -19.75 27.41
N ALA A 26 -14.78 -19.01 26.48
CA ALA A 26 -15.64 -19.57 25.44
C ALA A 26 -14.85 -20.50 24.51
N THR A 27 -15.47 -21.59 24.07
CA THR A 27 -14.91 -22.47 23.03
C THR A 27 -14.96 -21.78 21.67
N CYS A 28 -13.87 -21.86 20.91
CA CYS A 28 -13.93 -21.50 19.49
C CYS A 28 -14.74 -22.54 18.70
N ASN A 29 -15.58 -22.07 17.78
CA ASN A 29 -16.37 -22.93 16.89
C ASN A 29 -15.47 -23.94 16.18
N ASN A 30 -15.81 -25.24 16.27
CA ASN A 30 -15.10 -26.34 15.63
C ASN A 30 -13.57 -26.35 15.83
N ALA A 31 -13.08 -25.78 16.94
CA ALA A 31 -11.65 -25.57 17.18
C ALA A 31 -10.92 -24.92 15.98
N CYS A 32 -11.59 -23.96 15.32
CA CYS A 32 -11.11 -23.27 14.12
C CYS A 32 -10.76 -24.22 12.95
N ASN A 33 -11.40 -25.40 12.90
CA ASN A 33 -11.18 -26.46 11.92
C ASN A 33 -9.70 -26.83 11.69
N GLN A 34 -8.82 -26.60 12.67
CA GLN A 34 -7.37 -26.78 12.54
C GLN A 34 -6.72 -25.90 11.44
N HIS A 35 -7.41 -24.84 11.00
CA HIS A 35 -6.96 -23.87 10.00
C HIS A 35 -6.93 -22.45 10.59
N GLY A 36 -6.64 -22.36 11.88
CA GLY A 36 -6.56 -21.10 12.58
C GLY A 36 -6.25 -21.27 14.06
N VAL A 37 -6.04 -20.15 14.72
CA VAL A 37 -5.71 -20.09 16.13
C VAL A 37 -6.83 -19.44 16.91
N CYS A 38 -7.31 -20.13 17.94
CA CYS A 38 -8.30 -19.62 18.87
C CYS A 38 -7.67 -18.57 19.79
N LYS A 39 -8.13 -17.31 19.71
CA LYS A 39 -7.61 -16.18 20.48
C LYS A 39 -8.73 -15.41 21.18
N PRO A 40 -8.46 -14.78 22.34
CA PRO A 40 -9.42 -13.91 22.98
C PRO A 40 -9.67 -12.66 22.11
N ILE A 41 -10.90 -12.13 22.13
CA ILE A 41 -11.31 -11.00 21.28
C ILE A 41 -10.44 -9.76 21.51
N GLY A 42 -9.98 -9.56 22.73
CA GLY A 42 -9.03 -8.52 23.09
C GLY A 42 -7.71 -8.59 22.33
N ASN A 43 -7.19 -9.81 22.16
CA ASN A 43 -5.97 -10.04 21.38
C ASN A 43 -6.24 -9.89 19.88
N ILE A 44 -7.43 -10.29 19.40
CA ILE A 44 -7.84 -10.09 18.01
C ILE A 44 -7.92 -8.59 17.68
N ALA A 45 -8.50 -7.78 18.57
CA ALA A 45 -8.59 -6.33 18.40
C ALA A 45 -7.20 -5.66 18.44
N ALA A 46 -6.36 -6.03 19.41
CA ALA A 46 -5.00 -5.52 19.54
C ALA A 46 -4.10 -5.89 18.34
N ASN A 47 -4.30 -7.06 17.73
CA ASN A 47 -3.58 -7.51 16.54
C ASN A 47 -4.41 -7.33 15.25
N GLY A 48 -5.43 -6.47 15.28
CA GLY A 48 -6.26 -6.17 14.11
C GLY A 48 -5.45 -5.50 13.01
N ASP A 49 -4.49 -4.65 13.40
CA ASP A 49 -3.48 -4.11 12.49
C ASP A 49 -2.33 -5.10 12.35
N ARG A 50 -2.40 -5.92 11.30
CA ARG A 50 -1.37 -6.93 10.99
C ARG A 50 -0.07 -6.35 10.44
N SER A 51 0.12 -5.03 10.48
CA SER A 51 1.35 -4.35 10.05
C SER A 51 2.62 -4.88 10.73
N GLN A 52 2.56 -5.33 11.98
CA GLN A 52 3.71 -5.92 12.69
C GLN A 52 3.68 -7.46 12.74
N SER A 53 2.65 -8.08 12.17
CA SER A 53 2.51 -9.54 12.15
C SER A 53 3.42 -10.16 11.09
N ILE A 54 3.85 -11.40 11.29
CA ILE A 54 4.57 -12.16 10.24
C ILE A 54 3.59 -12.57 9.13
N THR A 55 2.29 -12.71 9.44
CA THR A 55 1.25 -13.07 8.47
C THR A 55 0.04 -12.13 8.53
N GLY A 56 -0.68 -12.06 7.42
CA GLY A 56 -1.89 -11.29 7.20
C GLY A 56 -1.63 -9.87 6.70
N ASN A 57 -2.60 -9.33 5.96
CA ASN A 57 -2.51 -7.97 5.42
C ASN A 57 -2.94 -6.92 6.46
N PRO A 58 -2.21 -5.80 6.58
CA PRO A 58 -2.62 -4.69 7.43
C PRO A 58 -3.92 -4.12 6.90
N LYS A 59 -4.96 -4.10 7.73
CA LYS A 59 -6.24 -3.49 7.36
C LYS A 59 -6.16 -1.97 7.46
N GLY A 60 -7.12 -1.29 6.85
CA GLY A 60 -7.28 0.17 6.95
C GLY A 60 -7.63 0.68 8.35
N ASN A 61 -8.03 -0.22 9.26
CA ASN A 61 -8.29 0.10 10.65
C ASN A 61 -7.02 -0.13 11.48
N VAL A 62 -6.58 0.91 12.19
CA VAL A 62 -5.47 0.84 13.14
C VAL A 62 -5.88 0.00 14.35
N ALA A 63 -4.91 -0.66 15.01
CA ALA A 63 -5.13 -1.48 16.18
C ALA A 63 -6.05 -0.76 17.18
N THR A 64 -7.19 -1.37 17.48
CA THR A 64 -8.14 -0.83 18.45
C THR A 64 -7.92 -1.56 19.76
N THR A 65 -7.70 -0.79 20.84
CA THR A 65 -7.69 -1.37 22.18
C THR A 65 -9.13 -1.70 22.54
N TYR A 66 -9.41 -2.99 22.68
CA TYR A 66 -10.61 -3.47 23.33
C TYR A 66 -10.24 -3.78 24.77
N ASP A 67 -10.99 -3.30 25.77
CA ASP A 67 -10.69 -3.49 27.20
C ASP A 67 -11.97 -3.70 28.04
N ILE A 68 -13.07 -4.08 27.38
CA ILE A 68 -14.37 -4.29 28.01
C ILE A 68 -14.43 -5.67 28.71
N TRP A 69 -15.48 -5.93 29.49
CA TRP A 69 -15.64 -7.09 30.38
C TRP A 69 -15.38 -8.47 29.78
N ASP A 70 -15.54 -8.65 28.46
CA ASP A 70 -15.35 -9.91 27.74
C ASP A 70 -14.01 -10.01 26.99
N TYR A 71 -13.11 -9.05 27.20
CA TYR A 71 -11.77 -8.99 26.62
C TYR A 71 -11.03 -10.34 26.61
N ASP A 72 -11.03 -11.04 27.76
CA ASP A 72 -10.37 -12.34 27.97
C ASP A 72 -11.36 -13.51 28.09
N LYS A 73 -12.65 -13.26 27.84
CA LYS A 73 -13.73 -14.26 28.00
C LYS A 73 -14.31 -14.71 26.66
N SER A 74 -14.48 -13.77 25.74
CA SER A 74 -14.92 -14.03 24.36
C SER A 74 -13.74 -14.45 23.51
N TYR A 75 -13.89 -15.55 22.78
CA TYR A 75 -12.87 -16.10 21.90
C TYR A 75 -13.36 -16.16 20.46
N GLY A 76 -12.44 -15.93 19.52
CA GLY A 76 -12.68 -16.04 18.10
C GLY A 76 -11.53 -16.75 17.39
N CYS A 77 -11.81 -17.22 16.17
CA CYS A 77 -10.81 -17.83 15.33
C CYS A 77 -10.07 -16.77 14.50
N ILE A 78 -8.75 -16.75 14.62
CA ILE A 78 -7.89 -16.10 13.62
C ILE A 78 -7.50 -17.17 12.61
N CYS A 79 -8.06 -17.10 11.41
CA CYS A 79 -7.78 -18.08 10.36
C CYS A 79 -6.37 -17.91 9.80
N ASP A 80 -5.78 -19.04 9.41
CA ASP A 80 -4.57 -19.07 8.60
C ASP A 80 -4.85 -18.48 7.21
N PRO A 81 -3.83 -17.96 6.51
CA PRO A 81 -3.98 -17.52 5.12
C PRO A 81 -4.67 -18.59 4.28
N TRP A 82 -5.52 -18.16 3.33
CA TRP A 82 -6.39 -19.00 2.50
C TRP A 82 -7.64 -19.60 3.18
N PHE A 83 -7.82 -19.40 4.48
CA PHE A 83 -9.03 -19.82 5.19
C PHE A 83 -9.81 -18.62 5.73
N GLU A 84 -11.13 -18.74 5.68
CA GLU A 84 -12.06 -17.69 6.09
C GLU A 84 -13.32 -18.27 6.73
N GLY A 85 -14.16 -17.36 7.23
CA GLY A 85 -15.37 -17.70 7.97
C GLY A 85 -15.16 -17.68 9.49
N PRO A 86 -16.25 -17.82 10.26
CA PRO A 86 -16.22 -17.71 11.72
C PRO A 86 -15.45 -18.85 12.41
N ASP A 87 -15.30 -19.99 11.73
CA ASP A 87 -14.62 -21.19 12.21
C ASP A 87 -13.47 -21.63 11.28
N CYS A 88 -13.08 -20.81 10.30
CA CYS A 88 -12.05 -21.13 9.31
C CYS A 88 -12.34 -22.37 8.45
N SER A 89 -13.61 -22.75 8.29
CA SER A 89 -14.02 -23.90 7.46
C SER A 89 -14.00 -23.63 5.95
N ARG A 90 -14.04 -22.36 5.54
CA ARG A 90 -14.15 -21.98 4.14
C ARG A 90 -12.78 -21.63 3.59
N ARG A 91 -12.51 -22.04 2.35
CA ARG A 91 -11.29 -21.67 1.63
C ARG A 91 -11.54 -20.41 0.80
N SER A 92 -10.69 -19.41 0.94
CA SER A 92 -10.72 -18.21 0.11
C SER A 92 -10.32 -18.54 -1.33
N CYS A 93 -11.04 -17.99 -2.30
CA CYS A 93 -10.68 -18.09 -3.71
C CYS A 93 -9.43 -17.26 -4.03
N LYS A 94 -8.77 -17.59 -5.16
CA LYS A 94 -7.88 -16.66 -5.85
C LYS A 94 -8.67 -15.42 -6.25
N VAL A 95 -8.06 -14.25 -6.07
CA VAL A 95 -8.65 -12.98 -6.49
C VAL A 95 -8.19 -12.62 -7.89
N GLY A 96 -8.96 -11.77 -8.56
CA GLY A 96 -8.59 -11.17 -9.84
C GLY A 96 -9.39 -9.90 -10.07
N VAL A 97 -9.10 -9.24 -11.19
CA VAL A 97 -9.90 -8.10 -11.63
C VAL A 97 -11.24 -8.65 -12.13
N ASP A 98 -12.33 -7.99 -11.77
CA ASP A 98 -13.64 -8.24 -12.35
C ASP A 98 -13.60 -7.96 -13.87
N PRO A 99 -13.89 -8.96 -14.74
CA PRO A 99 -13.91 -8.76 -16.19
C PRO A 99 -14.83 -7.61 -16.65
N LEU A 100 -15.89 -7.31 -15.90
CA LEU A 100 -16.77 -6.19 -16.23
C LEU A 100 -16.07 -4.84 -16.03
N TYR A 101 -15.20 -4.74 -15.03
CA TYR A 101 -14.44 -3.53 -14.75
C TYR A 101 -13.35 -3.29 -15.80
N GLU A 102 -12.70 -4.33 -16.34
CA GLU A 102 -11.72 -4.17 -17.42
C GLU A 102 -12.31 -3.59 -18.71
N ALA A 103 -13.60 -3.82 -18.96
CA ALA A 103 -14.28 -3.28 -20.13
C ALA A 103 -14.55 -1.76 -20.03
N ALA A 104 -14.66 -1.23 -18.82
CA ALA A 104 -15.15 0.12 -18.56
C ALA A 104 -14.15 1.02 -17.81
N GLY A 105 -13.14 0.46 -17.15
CA GLY A 105 -12.20 1.15 -16.28
C GLY A 105 -10.77 0.67 -16.46
N TYR A 106 -9.87 1.23 -15.65
CA TYR A 106 -8.46 0.85 -15.63
C TYR A 106 -8.10 0.32 -14.24
N PRO A 107 -7.87 -0.99 -14.07
CA PRO A 107 -7.48 -1.55 -12.79
C PRO A 107 -6.11 -1.02 -12.40
N ILE A 108 -5.97 -0.67 -11.12
CA ILE A 108 -4.67 -0.34 -10.56
C ILE A 108 -4.11 -1.63 -9.98
N TYR A 109 -2.96 -2.06 -10.50
CA TYR A 109 -2.25 -3.24 -10.03
C TYR A 109 -1.28 -2.87 -8.91
N GLU A 110 -0.97 -3.84 -8.03
CA GLU A 110 0.06 -3.62 -7.02
C GLU A 110 1.42 -3.47 -7.69
N THR A 111 2.09 -2.36 -7.37
CA THR A 111 3.48 -2.14 -7.75
C THR A 111 4.30 -1.66 -6.55
N PHE A 112 5.55 -2.11 -6.50
CA PHE A 112 6.49 -1.77 -5.45
C PHE A 112 7.88 -1.56 -6.03
N ASN A 113 8.67 -0.75 -5.34
CA ASN A 113 10.03 -0.43 -5.70
C ASN A 113 10.97 -1.07 -4.68
N VAL A 114 11.99 -1.77 -5.16
CA VAL A 114 13.03 -2.38 -4.32
C VAL A 114 14.32 -1.62 -4.54
N TYR A 115 14.91 -1.20 -3.43
CA TYR A 115 16.10 -0.39 -3.41
C TYR A 115 17.20 -1.11 -2.64
N ALA A 116 18.38 -1.24 -3.25
CA ALA A 116 19.54 -1.87 -2.63
C ALA A 116 20.83 -1.29 -3.21
N GLY A 117 21.44 -0.34 -2.50
CA GLY A 117 22.68 0.31 -2.92
C GLY A 117 23.55 0.74 -1.76
N ILE A 118 24.75 1.22 -2.12
CA ILE A 118 25.79 1.71 -1.20
C ILE A 118 26.12 3.18 -1.54
N ILE A 119 26.26 4.03 -0.51
CA ILE A 119 26.52 5.47 -0.56
C ILE A 119 27.64 5.86 0.42
N PRO A 120 28.55 6.80 0.06
CA PRO A 120 28.80 7.24 -1.31
C PRO A 120 29.39 6.07 -2.10
N THR A 121 29.63 6.27 -3.39
CA THR A 121 30.56 5.47 -4.17
C THR A 121 31.86 5.39 -3.38
N ASN A 122 32.02 4.35 -2.56
CA ASN A 122 33.35 4.01 -2.10
C ASN A 122 34.13 3.71 -3.38
N THR A 123 35.44 3.91 -3.36
CA THR A 123 36.32 3.90 -4.54
C THR A 123 36.39 2.53 -5.25
N PHE A 124 35.41 1.64 -5.04
CA PHE A 124 35.33 0.23 -5.34
C PHE A 124 33.89 -0.17 -5.73
N ALA A 125 33.74 -0.96 -6.79
CA ALA A 125 32.45 -1.49 -7.25
C ALA A 125 31.78 -2.40 -6.19
N ILE A 126 30.47 -2.65 -6.34
CA ILE A 126 29.77 -3.70 -5.60
C ILE A 126 30.42 -5.06 -5.93
N ASP A 127 30.72 -5.86 -4.91
CA ASP A 127 31.10 -7.26 -5.09
C ASP A 127 29.82 -8.12 -5.18
N PRO A 128 29.44 -8.60 -6.38
CA PRO A 128 28.19 -9.35 -6.58
C PRO A 128 28.21 -10.74 -5.93
N ALA A 129 29.39 -11.28 -5.57
CA ALA A 129 29.49 -12.58 -4.91
C ALA A 129 29.13 -12.50 -3.42
N ASN A 130 29.43 -11.38 -2.77
CA ASN A 130 29.24 -11.18 -1.34
C ASN A 130 28.12 -10.18 -1.01
N SER A 131 27.62 -9.43 -1.99
CA SER A 131 26.49 -8.50 -1.83
C SER A 131 25.18 -9.17 -2.20
N TRP A 132 24.26 -9.24 -1.24
CA TRP A 132 22.96 -9.87 -1.43
C TRP A 132 21.88 -9.24 -0.57
N VAL A 133 20.63 -9.41 -1.00
CA VAL A 133 19.44 -9.04 -0.25
C VAL A 133 18.40 -10.13 -0.32
N GLN A 134 17.61 -10.25 0.73
CA GLN A 134 16.49 -11.17 0.83
C GLN A 134 15.23 -10.39 1.14
N LEU A 135 14.18 -10.68 0.38
CA LEU A 135 12.88 -10.06 0.55
C LEU A 135 11.97 -11.02 1.30
N ARG A 136 11.20 -10.48 2.24
CA ARG A 136 9.98 -11.11 2.73
C ARG A 136 8.84 -10.55 1.91
N VAL A 137 8.19 -11.40 1.14
CA VAL A 137 7.05 -11.03 0.30
C VAL A 137 5.77 -11.62 0.88
N TYR A 138 4.65 -11.01 0.54
CA TYR A 138 3.34 -11.42 1.03
C TYR A 138 2.43 -11.76 -0.14
N ASP A 139 1.59 -12.78 0.01
CA ASP A 139 0.52 -13.05 -0.94
C ASP A 139 -0.71 -12.15 -0.68
N HIS A 140 -1.73 -12.26 -1.53
CA HIS A 140 -2.97 -11.51 -1.36
C HIS A 140 -3.72 -11.88 -0.06
N HIS A 141 -3.53 -13.08 0.47
CA HIS A 141 -4.18 -13.56 1.69
C HIS A 141 -3.35 -13.24 2.96
N GLY A 142 -2.13 -12.74 2.76
CA GLY A 142 -1.17 -12.32 3.77
C GLY A 142 -0.21 -13.41 4.24
N GLU A 143 -0.11 -14.54 3.55
CA GLU A 143 0.97 -15.50 3.82
C GLU A 143 2.33 -14.91 3.44
N SER A 144 3.33 -15.09 4.29
CA SER A 144 4.67 -14.55 4.08
C SER A 144 5.63 -15.60 3.52
N TYR A 145 6.45 -15.18 2.56
CA TYR A 145 7.46 -16.02 1.92
C TYR A 145 8.80 -15.30 1.90
N ILE A 146 9.89 -16.04 1.97
CA ILE A 146 11.25 -15.48 1.95
C ILE A 146 11.92 -15.89 0.65
N THR A 147 12.45 -14.91 -0.08
CA THR A 147 13.21 -15.18 -1.30
C THR A 147 14.56 -15.83 -0.98
N LYS A 148 15.13 -16.54 -1.96
CA LYS A 148 16.56 -16.83 -1.96
C LYS A 148 17.36 -15.53 -1.95
N ARG A 149 18.64 -15.61 -1.58
CA ARG A 149 19.56 -14.47 -1.64
C ARG A 149 19.64 -13.97 -3.08
N ILE A 150 19.23 -12.72 -3.26
CA ILE A 150 19.27 -12.00 -4.54
C ILE A 150 20.62 -11.28 -4.57
N SER A 151 21.48 -11.61 -5.53
CA SER A 151 22.77 -10.92 -5.67
C SER A 151 22.54 -9.46 -6.04
N VAL A 152 23.13 -8.53 -5.28
CA VAL A 152 23.13 -7.12 -5.64
C VAL A 152 24.23 -6.89 -6.67
N GLN A 153 23.89 -6.27 -7.79
CA GLN A 153 24.83 -5.95 -8.87
C GLN A 153 24.66 -4.49 -9.28
N ASP A 154 25.65 -3.96 -9.99
CA ASP A 154 25.58 -2.63 -10.57
C ASP A 154 24.65 -2.65 -11.80
N GLN A 155 23.56 -1.89 -11.72
CA GLN A 155 22.57 -1.75 -12.80
C GLN A 155 23.15 -1.29 -14.15
N THR A 156 24.33 -0.66 -14.18
CA THR A 156 24.99 -0.29 -15.44
C THR A 156 25.52 -1.50 -16.22
N THR A 157 25.65 -2.65 -15.55
CA THR A 157 26.27 -3.86 -16.12
C THR A 157 25.27 -4.99 -16.37
N VAL A 158 24.19 -5.06 -15.57
CA VAL A 158 23.22 -6.16 -15.61
C VAL A 158 21.82 -5.63 -15.28
N ASP A 159 20.82 -6.08 -16.06
CA ASP A 159 19.41 -5.79 -15.78
C ASP A 159 18.96 -6.45 -14.47
N ALA A 160 18.88 -5.64 -13.42
CA ALA A 160 18.45 -6.08 -12.11
C ALA A 160 16.95 -6.42 -12.06
N GLY A 161 16.14 -5.91 -12.99
CA GLY A 161 14.73 -6.24 -13.13
C GLY A 161 14.53 -7.74 -13.34
N THR A 162 15.26 -8.31 -14.31
CA THR A 162 15.24 -9.75 -14.59
C THR A 162 15.70 -10.59 -13.39
N ILE A 163 16.70 -10.13 -12.64
CA ILE A 163 17.20 -10.86 -11.44
C ILE A 163 16.09 -10.97 -10.38
N ILE A 164 15.42 -9.87 -10.06
CA ILE A 164 14.36 -9.85 -9.04
C ILE A 164 13.14 -10.61 -9.54
N GLN A 165 12.76 -10.45 -10.81
CA GLN A 165 11.66 -11.21 -11.40
C GLN A 165 11.88 -12.71 -11.25
N ASN A 166 13.07 -13.21 -11.59
CA ASN A 166 13.40 -14.63 -11.43
C ASN A 166 13.39 -15.07 -9.95
N ALA A 167 13.85 -14.22 -9.03
CA ALA A 167 13.81 -14.52 -7.60
C ALA A 167 12.38 -14.62 -7.05
N LEU A 168 11.45 -13.79 -7.56
CA LEU A 168 10.04 -13.82 -7.20
C LEU A 168 9.30 -15.01 -7.83
N MET A 169 9.59 -15.34 -9.09
CA MET A 169 9.00 -16.51 -9.76
C MET A 169 9.54 -17.85 -9.22
N ALA A 170 10.72 -17.85 -8.58
CA ALA A 170 11.30 -19.03 -7.94
C ALA A 170 10.73 -19.36 -6.56
N LEU A 171 9.76 -18.58 -6.07
CA LEU A 171 9.05 -18.87 -4.82
C LEU A 171 8.20 -20.15 -4.96
N PRO A 172 7.98 -20.90 -3.86
CA PRO A 172 7.25 -22.16 -3.92
C PRO A 172 5.80 -21.97 -4.38
N ASN A 173 5.16 -23.04 -4.85
CA ASN A 173 3.72 -23.09 -5.16
C ASN A 173 3.21 -22.07 -6.20
N GLU A 174 4.07 -21.45 -6.99
CA GLU A 174 3.69 -20.45 -8.00
C GLU A 174 2.75 -19.37 -7.44
N ILE A 175 3.07 -18.90 -6.22
CA ILE A 175 2.25 -17.90 -5.50
C ILE A 175 1.98 -16.67 -6.37
N PHE A 176 2.98 -16.26 -7.14
CA PHE A 176 2.84 -15.28 -8.21
C PHE A 176 2.91 -15.99 -9.57
N SER A 177 1.81 -15.97 -10.31
CA SER A 177 1.74 -16.56 -11.65
C SER A 177 2.50 -15.73 -12.69
N SER A 178 2.55 -14.41 -12.51
CA SER A 178 3.28 -13.49 -13.38
C SER A 178 3.68 -12.25 -12.60
N VAL A 179 4.97 -11.90 -12.72
CA VAL A 179 5.56 -10.67 -12.18
C VAL A 179 6.34 -10.03 -13.30
N SER A 180 6.16 -8.73 -13.49
CA SER A 180 7.00 -7.94 -14.39
C SER A 180 7.84 -7.02 -13.53
N CYS A 181 9.16 -7.14 -13.63
CA CYS A 181 10.08 -6.20 -12.99
C CYS A 181 10.97 -5.59 -14.07
N TRP A 182 11.25 -4.30 -13.93
CA TRP A 182 12.13 -3.59 -14.84
C TRP A 182 13.08 -2.70 -14.06
N GLU A 183 14.31 -2.62 -14.54
CA GLU A 183 15.26 -1.62 -14.07
C GLU A 183 14.79 -0.22 -14.47
N ASN A 184 15.19 0.76 -13.67
CA ASN A 184 14.92 2.15 -13.99
C ASN A 184 16.24 2.89 -14.18
N VAL A 185 16.59 3.10 -15.45
CA VAL A 185 17.83 3.78 -15.86
C VAL A 185 17.69 5.32 -15.89
N ALA A 186 16.54 5.87 -15.52
CA ALA A 186 16.27 7.30 -15.51
C ALA A 186 15.43 7.71 -14.29
N ASN A 187 15.66 8.92 -13.76
CA ASN A 187 14.83 9.55 -12.73
C ASN A 187 13.43 9.85 -13.28
N VAL A 188 12.59 8.83 -13.40
CA VAL A 188 11.18 8.92 -13.75
C VAL A 188 10.38 8.64 -12.46
N PRO A 189 9.40 9.45 -12.05
CA PRO A 189 8.75 9.37 -10.74
C PRO A 189 7.73 8.24 -10.55
N ASP A 190 7.70 7.26 -11.45
CA ASP A 190 7.38 5.87 -11.06
C ASP A 190 8.43 5.28 -10.11
N VAL A 191 9.54 5.98 -9.92
CA VAL A 191 10.79 5.51 -9.37
C VAL A 191 11.41 6.64 -8.58
N THR A 192 11.89 6.28 -7.40
CA THR A 192 12.71 7.09 -6.50
C THR A 192 13.92 7.72 -7.21
N THR A 193 14.39 8.89 -6.73
CA THR A 193 15.70 9.43 -7.14
C THR A 193 16.83 8.43 -6.91
N ILE A 194 17.58 8.13 -7.97
CA ILE A 194 18.88 7.49 -7.86
C ILE A 194 19.88 8.57 -7.44
N LEU A 195 20.57 8.38 -6.32
CA LEU A 195 21.59 9.33 -5.89
C LEU A 195 22.80 9.23 -6.82
N THR A 196 23.43 10.37 -7.11
CA THR A 196 24.56 10.45 -8.05
C THR A 196 25.78 9.65 -7.61
N ASP A 197 25.93 9.45 -6.29
CA ASP A 197 27.03 8.69 -5.68
C ASP A 197 26.55 7.34 -5.16
N GLU A 198 25.57 6.71 -5.83
CA GLU A 198 25.04 5.42 -5.43
C GLU A 198 25.18 4.35 -6.50
N VAL A 199 25.65 3.18 -6.07
CA VAL A 199 25.77 1.99 -6.91
C VAL A 199 24.92 0.89 -6.28
N GLY A 200 24.19 0.14 -7.10
CA GLY A 200 23.23 -0.85 -6.63
C GLY A 200 22.21 -1.23 -7.69
N PHE A 201 21.13 -1.87 -7.22
CA PHE A 201 19.95 -2.12 -8.04
C PHE A 201 18.76 -1.27 -7.59
N PHE A 202 17.95 -0.93 -8.59
CA PHE A 202 16.82 -0.02 -8.49
C PHE A 202 15.73 -0.54 -9.41
N VAL A 203 14.78 -1.27 -8.82
CA VAL A 203 13.85 -2.06 -9.60
C VAL A 203 12.42 -1.76 -9.19
N THR A 204 11.58 -1.50 -10.18
CA THR A 204 10.13 -1.48 -10.00
C THR A 204 9.59 -2.84 -10.41
N CYS A 205 8.72 -3.41 -9.58
CA CYS A 205 8.01 -4.65 -9.88
C CYS A 205 6.51 -4.40 -9.83
N GLN A 206 5.79 -5.00 -10.78
CA GLN A 206 4.34 -5.06 -10.86
C GLN A 206 3.86 -6.50 -10.80
N LEU A 207 2.86 -6.74 -9.95
CA LEU A 207 2.17 -8.02 -9.86
C LEU A 207 0.98 -8.03 -10.82
N VAL A 208 1.19 -8.59 -12.01
CA VAL A 208 0.26 -8.47 -13.16
C VAL A 208 -1.13 -9.00 -12.86
N ASN A 209 -1.24 -10.04 -12.02
CA ASN A 209 -2.53 -10.67 -11.69
C ASN A 209 -3.04 -10.31 -10.30
N ASN A 210 -2.40 -9.38 -9.58
CA ASN A 210 -2.81 -9.01 -8.24
C ASN A 210 -3.24 -7.54 -8.17
N PRO A 211 -4.53 -7.27 -8.43
CA PRO A 211 -5.08 -5.92 -8.38
C PRO A 211 -5.38 -5.41 -6.97
N GLY A 212 -5.40 -6.29 -5.99
CA GLY A 212 -5.85 -5.97 -4.64
C GLY A 212 -4.78 -5.34 -3.77
N GLN A 213 -5.24 -4.70 -2.70
CA GLN A 213 -4.35 -4.17 -1.68
C GLN A 213 -3.63 -5.34 -1.00
N MET A 214 -2.31 -5.40 -1.20
CA MET A 214 -1.45 -6.28 -0.42
C MET A 214 -0.52 -5.51 0.50
N ARG A 215 0.09 -6.26 1.42
CA ARG A 215 1.25 -5.79 2.15
C ARG A 215 2.45 -5.72 1.21
N LEU A 216 3.15 -4.59 1.25
CA LEU A 216 4.38 -4.41 0.49
C LEU A 216 5.45 -5.41 0.97
N PRO A 217 6.35 -5.85 0.07
CA PRO A 217 7.52 -6.59 0.48
C PRO A 217 8.36 -5.82 1.50
N GLU A 218 9.08 -6.56 2.34
CA GLU A 218 9.98 -6.03 3.35
C GLU A 218 11.38 -6.60 3.14
N ILE A 219 12.39 -5.83 3.53
CA ILE A 219 13.76 -6.32 3.56
C ILE A 219 13.90 -7.26 4.76
N TYR A 220 14.10 -8.55 4.50
CA TYR A 220 14.29 -9.54 5.55
C TYR A 220 15.72 -9.53 6.10
N ALA A 221 16.69 -9.52 5.18
CA ALA A 221 18.11 -9.50 5.49
C ALA A 221 18.89 -8.97 4.29
N TYR A 222 20.03 -8.37 4.54
CA TYR A 222 20.93 -7.88 3.49
C TYR A 222 22.39 -7.96 3.95
N GLN A 223 23.29 -7.98 2.99
CA GLN A 223 24.73 -7.83 3.18
C GLN A 223 25.29 -7.11 1.96
N PHE A 224 26.17 -6.15 2.17
CA PHE A 224 26.86 -5.46 1.09
C PHE A 224 28.36 -5.58 1.27
N ALA A 225 29.07 -5.80 0.18
CA ALA A 225 30.52 -5.88 0.14
C ALA A 225 31.05 -5.09 -1.06
N ASN A 226 32.24 -4.51 -0.90
CA ASN A 226 32.96 -3.85 -1.99
C ASN A 226 34.01 -4.79 -2.60
N THR A 227 34.70 -4.38 -3.67
CA THR A 227 35.73 -5.19 -4.36
C THR A 227 36.94 -5.59 -3.50
N VAL A 228 37.04 -5.12 -2.25
CA VAL A 228 38.04 -5.54 -1.26
C VAL A 228 37.33 -6.29 -0.12
N PRO A 229 36.70 -7.46 -0.38
CA PRO A 229 35.56 -8.12 0.30
C PRO A 229 35.19 -7.64 1.72
N ALA A 230 35.00 -6.33 1.88
CA ALA A 230 34.83 -5.70 3.17
C ALA A 230 33.34 -5.48 3.32
N ILE A 231 32.78 -6.15 4.32
CA ILE A 231 31.36 -6.02 4.66
C ILE A 231 31.11 -4.58 5.06
N GLN A 232 30.24 -3.91 4.30
CA GLN A 232 29.83 -2.54 4.59
C GLN A 232 28.80 -2.55 5.71
N THR A 233 29.06 -1.77 6.76
CA THR A 233 28.15 -1.58 7.90
C THR A 233 27.57 -0.17 7.97
N THR A 234 28.11 0.76 7.17
CA THR A 234 27.68 2.15 7.03
C THR A 234 27.45 2.46 5.55
N GLY A 235 26.61 3.45 5.26
CA GLY A 235 26.39 3.87 3.88
C GLY A 235 25.58 2.86 3.07
N VAL A 236 24.75 2.04 3.72
CA VAL A 236 23.86 1.10 3.02
C VAL A 236 22.47 1.71 2.95
N ARG A 237 21.90 1.77 1.74
CA ARG A 237 20.52 2.20 1.51
C ARG A 237 19.74 1.02 0.96
N THR A 238 18.89 0.43 1.81
CA THR A 238 18.09 -0.74 1.43
C THR A 238 16.72 -0.68 2.07
N TYR A 239 15.69 -0.58 1.23
CA TYR A 239 14.31 -0.53 1.67
C TYR A 239 13.38 -0.84 0.49
N VAL A 240 12.10 -1.04 0.80
CA VAL A 240 11.03 -1.15 -0.19
C VAL A 240 10.12 0.06 -0.04
N THR A 241 9.73 0.67 -1.15
CA THR A 241 8.70 1.72 -1.19
C THR A 241 7.54 1.27 -2.05
N ALA A 242 6.34 1.79 -1.78
CA ALA A 242 5.27 1.67 -2.76
C ALA A 242 5.56 2.59 -3.94
N ASN A 243 5.10 2.20 -5.12
CA ASN A 243 4.99 3.14 -6.21
C ASN A 243 3.77 4.07 -5.99
N ASN A 244 3.65 5.09 -6.83
CA ASN A 244 2.45 5.93 -6.97
C ASN A 244 1.25 5.16 -7.56
N ARG A 245 1.47 3.91 -8.00
CA ARG A 245 0.44 2.93 -8.41
C ARG A 245 0.32 1.84 -7.35
N ARG A 246 -0.77 1.84 -6.58
CA ARG A 246 -1.06 0.78 -5.60
C ARG A 246 -2.29 0.00 -6.01
N GLY A 247 -2.26 -1.31 -5.85
CA GLY A 247 -3.45 -2.13 -5.88
C GLY A 247 -4.42 -1.68 -4.79
N GLU A 248 -5.67 -1.49 -5.17
CA GLU A 248 -6.76 -1.21 -4.26
C GLU A 248 -7.86 -2.24 -4.49
N ASN A 249 -8.62 -2.60 -3.46
CA ASN A 249 -9.78 -3.48 -3.66
C ASN A 249 -10.96 -2.72 -4.28
N ILE A 250 -11.03 -1.42 -3.99
CA ILE A 250 -12.12 -0.53 -4.34
C ILE A 250 -11.53 0.66 -5.09
N ASP A 251 -11.95 0.87 -6.33
CA ASP A 251 -11.66 2.11 -7.05
C ASP A 251 -12.63 3.18 -6.59
N ASN A 252 -12.11 4.16 -5.84
CA ASN A 252 -12.91 5.29 -5.37
C ASN A 252 -13.15 6.34 -6.46
N CYS A 253 -12.42 6.27 -7.58
CA CYS A 253 -12.56 7.12 -8.75
C CYS A 253 -13.20 6.33 -9.90
N ALA A 254 -14.32 5.66 -9.66
CA ALA A 254 -14.98 4.84 -10.69
C ALA A 254 -16.01 5.62 -11.53
N THR A 255 -16.30 6.89 -11.18
CA THR A 255 -17.28 7.69 -11.92
C THR A 255 -16.61 8.35 -13.12
N ALA A 256 -16.99 7.96 -14.34
CA ALA A 256 -16.49 8.58 -15.57
C ALA A 256 -17.04 10.01 -15.71
N THR A 257 -16.18 10.92 -16.16
CA THR A 257 -16.61 12.26 -16.60
C THR A 257 -17.04 12.23 -18.07
N ILE A 258 -17.71 13.30 -18.51
CA ILE A 258 -17.98 13.56 -19.93
C ILE A 258 -16.76 14.12 -20.69
N TYR A 259 -15.63 14.27 -20.00
CA TYR A 259 -14.42 14.91 -20.48
C TYR A 259 -13.32 13.87 -20.78
N THR A 260 -12.53 14.15 -21.79
CA THR A 260 -11.37 13.35 -22.19
C THR A 260 -10.14 14.21 -22.33
N THR A 261 -8.95 13.64 -22.13
CA THR A 261 -7.70 14.36 -22.32
C THR A 261 -7.49 14.70 -23.79
N THR A 262 -6.93 15.87 -24.06
CA THR A 262 -6.48 16.26 -25.42
C THR A 262 -4.98 16.00 -25.57
N GLY A 263 -4.49 16.03 -26.81
CA GLY A 263 -3.05 15.93 -27.11
C GLY A 263 -2.22 17.14 -26.66
N ALA A 264 -2.85 18.21 -26.17
CA ALA A 264 -2.18 19.37 -25.58
C ALA A 264 -1.98 19.24 -24.05
N SER A 265 -2.43 18.14 -23.45
CA SER A 265 -2.29 17.90 -22.01
C SER A 265 -0.82 17.70 -21.61
N THR A 266 -0.44 18.27 -20.49
CA THR A 266 0.86 18.06 -19.84
C THR A 266 0.68 17.19 -18.60
N THR A 267 1.77 16.84 -17.91
CA THR A 267 1.70 16.05 -16.67
C THR A 267 1.13 16.83 -15.49
N THR A 268 1.11 18.17 -15.54
CA THR A 268 0.58 19.04 -14.47
C THR A 268 -0.73 19.73 -14.86
N ASN A 269 -0.84 20.20 -16.10
CA ASN A 269 -2.07 20.81 -16.62
C ASN A 269 -2.75 19.85 -17.60
N ILE A 270 -3.97 19.43 -17.27
CA ILE A 270 -4.77 18.51 -18.07
C ILE A 270 -5.77 19.31 -18.89
N VAL A 271 -5.55 19.34 -20.21
CA VAL A 271 -6.44 20.02 -21.15
C VAL A 271 -7.49 19.05 -21.63
N VAL A 272 -8.76 19.42 -21.47
CA VAL A 272 -9.89 18.53 -21.71
C VAL A 272 -10.71 18.90 -22.93
N ALA A 273 -11.39 17.90 -23.49
CA ALA A 273 -12.41 18.06 -24.51
C ALA A 273 -13.66 17.25 -24.16
N THR A 274 -14.82 17.70 -24.64
CA THR A 274 -16.09 16.96 -24.55
C THR A 274 -16.83 17.01 -25.88
N THR A 275 -17.65 16.01 -26.14
CA THR A 275 -18.50 15.91 -27.33
C THR A 275 -19.92 16.42 -27.09
N THR A 276 -20.26 16.81 -25.84
CA THR A 276 -21.57 17.35 -25.50
C THR A 276 -21.73 18.79 -26.01
N SER A 277 -22.85 19.08 -26.69
CA SER A 277 -23.18 20.41 -27.20
C SER A 277 -24.57 20.85 -26.68
N PRO A 278 -24.69 22.04 -26.04
CA PRO A 278 -23.63 22.99 -25.73
C PRO A 278 -22.69 22.44 -24.64
N VAL A 279 -21.42 22.84 -24.68
CA VAL A 279 -20.44 22.51 -23.64
C VAL A 279 -20.93 23.08 -22.31
N PRO A 280 -21.02 22.28 -21.23
CA PRO A 280 -21.40 22.79 -19.91
C PRO A 280 -20.50 23.94 -19.47
N GLY A 281 -21.06 24.91 -18.74
CA GLY A 281 -20.36 26.14 -18.36
C GLY A 281 -19.27 25.99 -17.30
N ALA A 282 -19.26 24.91 -16.53
CA ALA A 282 -18.18 24.52 -15.61
C ALA A 282 -17.83 23.04 -15.82
N LEU A 283 -16.57 22.63 -15.56
CA LEU A 283 -16.16 21.22 -15.55
C LEU A 283 -16.98 20.42 -14.54
N GLN A 284 -18.04 19.76 -15.01
CA GLN A 284 -18.93 18.97 -14.17
C GLN A 284 -18.19 17.81 -13.51
N GLY A 285 -18.26 17.75 -12.18
CA GLY A 285 -17.61 16.70 -11.38
C GLY A 285 -16.12 16.92 -11.10
N ILE A 286 -15.47 17.88 -11.77
CA ILE A 286 -14.06 18.22 -11.54
C ILE A 286 -14.00 19.61 -10.90
N ALA A 287 -13.74 19.65 -9.59
CA ALA A 287 -13.54 20.87 -8.84
C ALA A 287 -12.19 20.86 -8.12
N VAL A 288 -11.79 22.00 -7.56
CA VAL A 288 -10.64 22.05 -6.65
C VAL A 288 -10.87 21.08 -5.49
N ASN A 289 -9.81 20.37 -5.10
CA ASN A 289 -9.81 19.29 -4.11
C ASN A 289 -10.58 18.01 -4.53
N THR A 290 -10.99 17.87 -5.79
CA THR A 290 -11.46 16.58 -6.31
C THR A 290 -10.27 15.68 -6.62
N ILE A 291 -10.34 14.39 -6.23
CA ILE A 291 -9.39 13.38 -6.70
C ILE A 291 -9.87 12.91 -8.07
N VAL A 292 -8.97 13.01 -9.05
CA VAL A 292 -9.19 12.52 -10.42
C VAL A 292 -8.29 11.33 -10.70
N LYS A 293 -8.77 10.45 -11.57
CA LYS A 293 -8.04 9.28 -12.07
C LYS A 293 -7.99 9.31 -13.59
N ILE A 294 -6.78 9.14 -14.13
CA ILE A 294 -6.54 9.03 -15.58
C ILE A 294 -5.70 7.78 -15.79
N LYS A 295 -6.27 6.78 -16.49
CA LYS A 295 -5.74 5.41 -16.53
C LYS A 295 -5.53 4.85 -15.12
N ASP A 296 -4.31 4.50 -14.76
CA ASP A 296 -3.86 3.92 -13.50
C ASP A 296 -3.28 4.97 -12.53
N ARG A 297 -3.44 6.27 -12.84
CA ARG A 297 -2.88 7.38 -12.07
C ARG A 297 -3.95 8.16 -11.36
N ILE A 298 -3.72 8.47 -10.09
CA ILE A 298 -4.55 9.36 -9.30
C ILE A 298 -3.80 10.66 -9.01
N SER A 299 -4.53 11.76 -8.94
CA SER A 299 -3.99 13.05 -8.47
C SER A 299 -5.11 13.93 -7.92
N LEU A 300 -4.72 14.99 -7.22
CA LEU A 300 -5.63 16.00 -6.66
C LEU A 300 -5.69 17.21 -7.59
N VAL A 301 -6.88 17.73 -7.84
CA VAL A 301 -7.07 18.98 -8.60
C VAL A 301 -6.77 20.18 -7.71
N SER A 302 -5.83 21.03 -8.12
CA SER A 302 -5.44 22.26 -7.41
C SER A 302 -6.11 23.52 -7.96
N ALA A 303 -6.43 23.55 -9.26
CA ALA A 303 -7.11 24.66 -9.90
C ALA A 303 -7.96 24.18 -11.08
N VAL A 304 -9.03 24.92 -11.39
CA VAL A 304 -9.90 24.67 -12.55
C VAL A 304 -10.04 25.94 -13.37
N ASN A 305 -9.78 25.86 -14.66
CA ASN A 305 -9.92 26.95 -15.62
C ASN A 305 -11.18 26.70 -16.46
N VAL A 306 -12.31 27.24 -15.99
CA VAL A 306 -13.62 27.20 -16.66
C VAL A 306 -14.02 25.80 -17.14
N ASN A 307 -13.81 25.49 -18.43
CA ASN A 307 -14.20 24.27 -19.13
C ASN A 307 -13.09 23.65 -19.99
N THR A 308 -11.90 24.24 -20.00
CA THR A 308 -10.84 23.90 -20.95
C THR A 308 -9.78 23.02 -20.33
N ASP A 309 -9.48 23.24 -19.06
CA ASP A 309 -8.36 22.61 -18.39
C ASP A 309 -8.49 22.69 -16.87
N PHE A 310 -7.75 21.81 -16.20
CA PHE A 310 -7.56 21.83 -14.76
C PHE A 310 -6.12 21.47 -14.43
N THR A 311 -5.63 22.06 -13.35
CA THR A 311 -4.27 21.86 -12.86
C THR A 311 -4.28 20.84 -11.74
N LEU A 312 -3.31 19.93 -11.75
CA LEU A 312 -3.05 18.97 -10.70
C LEU A 312 -2.16 19.59 -9.61
N ALA A 313 -2.35 19.19 -8.36
CA ALA A 313 -1.50 19.59 -7.24
C ALA A 313 -0.07 19.08 -7.41
N TRP A 314 0.07 17.90 -8.02
CA TRP A 314 1.36 17.28 -8.31
C TRP A 314 1.38 16.70 -9.72
N PRO A 315 2.52 16.77 -10.42
CA PRO A 315 2.63 16.27 -11.79
C PRO A 315 2.51 14.74 -11.86
N LEU A 316 1.82 14.23 -12.88
CA LEU A 316 1.77 12.80 -13.23
C LEU A 316 2.95 12.42 -14.14
N THR A 317 4.17 12.67 -13.68
CA THR A 317 5.37 12.50 -14.50
C THR A 317 5.62 11.02 -14.83
N GLY A 318 6.15 10.74 -16.02
CA GLY A 318 6.30 9.38 -16.55
C GLY A 318 5.02 8.80 -17.17
N ALA A 319 3.89 9.52 -17.12
CA ALA A 319 2.66 9.11 -17.79
C ALA A 319 2.46 9.86 -19.12
N THR A 320 2.05 9.12 -20.16
CA THR A 320 1.59 9.70 -21.43
C THR A 320 0.11 9.38 -21.62
N PHE A 321 -0.70 10.44 -21.73
CA PHE A 321 -2.14 10.34 -21.95
C PHE A 321 -2.44 10.57 -23.43
N ALA A 322 -3.01 9.56 -24.09
CA ALA A 322 -3.43 9.70 -25.48
C ALA A 322 -4.64 10.64 -25.55
N ALA A 323 -4.80 11.37 -26.66
CA ALA A 323 -6.02 12.12 -26.90
C ALA A 323 -7.24 11.19 -26.87
N GLY A 324 -8.31 11.59 -26.18
CA GLY A 324 -9.50 10.78 -25.97
C GLY A 324 -9.47 9.88 -24.73
N THR A 325 -8.42 9.93 -23.90
CA THR A 325 -8.39 9.17 -22.63
C THR A 325 -9.45 9.71 -21.68
N THR A 326 -10.36 8.85 -21.20
CA THR A 326 -11.41 9.22 -20.24
C THR A 326 -10.83 9.58 -18.88
N ILE A 327 -11.40 10.62 -18.28
CA ILE A 327 -11.06 11.08 -16.93
C ILE A 327 -12.15 10.60 -15.98
N TYR A 328 -11.74 10.01 -14.85
CA TYR A 328 -12.63 9.59 -13.78
C TYR A 328 -12.42 10.45 -12.54
N TYR A 329 -13.39 10.47 -11.63
CA TYR A 329 -13.32 11.25 -10.40
C TYR A 329 -14.02 10.55 -9.24
N ALA A 330 -13.63 10.92 -8.02
CA ALA A 330 -14.23 10.39 -6.81
C ALA A 330 -15.43 11.23 -6.37
N THR A 331 -16.64 10.65 -6.41
CA THR A 331 -17.87 11.29 -5.91
C THR A 331 -18.09 11.03 -4.42
N GLY A 332 -17.64 9.88 -3.91
CA GLY A 332 -17.79 9.48 -2.50
C GLY A 332 -16.63 9.89 -1.59
N LEU A 333 -15.65 10.63 -2.11
CA LEU A 333 -14.52 11.16 -1.33
C LEU A 333 -14.61 12.67 -1.27
N SER A 334 -14.32 13.24 -0.10
CA SER A 334 -14.06 14.67 0.02
C SER A 334 -12.67 14.89 0.58
N VAL A 335 -11.93 15.81 -0.03
CA VAL A 335 -10.57 16.16 0.37
C VAL A 335 -10.56 17.60 0.86
N ALA A 336 -9.93 17.81 2.01
CA ALA A 336 -9.72 19.14 2.55
C ALA A 336 -8.26 19.29 3.00
N ALA A 337 -7.66 20.44 2.71
CA ALA A 337 -6.41 20.80 3.36
C ALA A 337 -6.65 21.05 4.85
N ASP A 338 -5.74 20.59 5.69
CA ASP A 338 -5.73 20.94 7.10
C ASP A 338 -5.55 22.47 7.25
N ALA A 339 -6.43 23.08 8.05
CA ALA A 339 -6.47 24.52 8.20
C ALA A 339 -5.30 25.11 9.00
N HIS A 340 -4.58 24.29 9.77
CA HIS A 340 -3.54 24.75 10.69
C HIS A 340 -2.18 24.15 10.39
N CYS A 341 -2.11 22.94 9.83
CA CYS A 341 -0.88 22.17 9.74
C CYS A 341 -0.45 21.88 8.30
N GLN A 342 0.85 21.97 8.06
CA GLN A 342 1.50 21.67 6.79
C GLN A 342 2.59 20.63 6.99
N ILE A 343 2.87 19.87 5.93
CA ILE A 343 3.99 18.92 5.89
C ILE A 343 5.27 19.74 5.69
N THR A 344 6.29 19.46 6.52
CA THR A 344 7.56 20.20 6.48
C THR A 344 8.72 19.38 5.94
N THR A 345 8.84 18.14 6.41
CA THR A 345 9.91 17.25 5.99
C THR A 345 9.42 15.83 5.85
N TRP A 346 9.83 15.17 4.76
CA TRP A 346 9.61 13.76 4.54
C TRP A 346 10.74 13.18 3.68
N ALA A 347 11.60 12.37 4.29
CA ALA A 347 12.69 11.72 3.58
C ALA A 347 12.22 10.46 2.83
N VAL A 348 12.75 10.24 1.63
CA VAL A 348 12.55 9.03 0.83
C VAL A 348 13.03 7.81 1.61
N GLY A 349 12.25 6.73 1.58
CA GLY A 349 12.55 5.52 2.33
C GLY A 349 12.16 5.56 3.80
N THR A 350 11.54 6.65 4.28
CA THR A 350 10.97 6.74 5.64
C THR A 350 9.46 6.69 5.61
N ASN A 351 8.85 6.09 6.64
CA ASN A 351 7.39 5.99 6.82
C ASN A 351 6.82 7.07 7.75
N SER A 352 7.58 8.13 8.01
CA SER A 352 7.15 9.20 8.91
C SER A 352 7.55 10.57 8.38
N PHE A 353 6.68 11.54 8.56
CA PHE A 353 6.93 12.95 8.20
C PHE A 353 6.68 13.87 9.39
N THR A 354 7.25 15.06 9.29
CA THR A 354 7.06 16.12 10.29
C THR A 354 6.01 17.11 9.80
N ILE A 355 5.11 17.52 10.71
CA ILE A 355 4.17 18.61 10.47
C ILE A 355 4.56 19.86 11.28
N ALA A 356 4.22 21.03 10.75
CA ALA A 356 4.26 22.29 11.49
C ALA A 356 2.86 22.89 11.49
N CYS A 357 2.40 23.29 12.67
CA CYS A 357 1.06 23.82 12.87
C CYS A 357 1.11 25.28 13.33
N THR A 358 0.31 26.14 12.69
CA THR A 358 0.18 27.55 13.03
C THR A 358 -1.26 27.84 13.45
N GLY A 359 -1.45 28.40 14.66
CA GLY A 359 -2.76 28.86 15.12
C GLY A 359 -3.76 27.75 15.50
N GLY A 360 -3.34 26.49 15.59
CA GLY A 360 -4.21 25.38 16.01
C GLY A 360 -3.51 24.01 15.99
N SER A 361 -4.27 22.97 16.34
CA SER A 361 -3.85 21.57 16.19
C SER A 361 -4.34 20.98 14.87
N THR A 362 -3.68 19.92 14.40
CA THR A 362 -4.14 19.19 13.22
C THR A 362 -5.51 18.55 13.47
N SER A 363 -6.31 18.51 12.42
CA SER A 363 -7.54 17.71 12.33
C SER A 363 -7.27 16.24 11.99
N LEU A 364 -6.00 15.89 11.72
CA LEU A 364 -5.57 14.53 11.45
C LEU A 364 -5.73 13.64 12.68
N VAL A 365 -6.41 12.52 12.50
CA VAL A 365 -6.52 11.47 13.52
C VAL A 365 -5.99 10.14 12.98
N ILE A 366 -5.63 9.24 13.90
CA ILE A 366 -5.19 7.88 13.58
C ILE A 366 -6.30 7.18 12.78
N GLY A 367 -5.93 6.53 11.67
CA GLY A 367 -6.87 5.90 10.73
C GLY A 367 -7.32 6.80 9.57
N ASN A 368 -7.03 8.11 9.60
CA ASN A 368 -7.31 8.97 8.45
C ASN A 368 -6.50 8.54 7.23
N LYS A 369 -7.08 8.78 6.05
CA LYS A 369 -6.38 8.72 4.77
C LYS A 369 -5.90 10.12 4.41
N ILE A 370 -4.70 10.22 3.85
CA ILE A 370 -4.18 11.46 3.27
C ILE A 370 -3.79 11.22 1.82
N ILE A 371 -3.91 12.22 0.96
CA ILE A 371 -3.33 12.20 -0.39
C ILE A 371 -2.12 13.11 -0.42
N TYR A 372 -0.99 12.59 -0.89
CA TYR A 372 0.25 13.35 -0.99
C TYR A 372 1.10 12.82 -2.15
N HIS A 373 1.60 13.71 -3.00
CA HIS A 373 2.39 13.37 -4.19
C HIS A 373 1.82 12.20 -5.02
N ASN A 374 0.53 12.26 -5.36
CA ASN A 374 -0.19 11.25 -6.16
C ASN A 374 -0.33 9.87 -5.51
N ALA A 375 -0.08 9.75 -4.20
CA ALA A 375 -0.30 8.52 -3.45
C ALA A 375 -1.21 8.76 -2.25
N ILE A 376 -2.01 7.75 -1.89
CA ILE A 376 -2.85 7.77 -0.69
C ILE A 376 -2.12 7.04 0.44
N PHE A 377 -1.98 7.66 1.60
CA PHE A 377 -1.36 7.06 2.78
C PHE A 377 -2.37 6.91 3.91
N TYR A 378 -2.19 5.87 4.72
CA TYR A 378 -2.98 5.64 5.94
C TYR A 378 -2.18 6.08 7.15
N VAL A 379 -2.76 6.93 7.99
CA VAL A 379 -2.14 7.37 9.23
C VAL A 379 -2.20 6.25 10.26
N ARG A 380 -1.02 5.79 10.71
CA ARG A 380 -0.86 4.70 11.68
C ARG A 380 -0.63 5.20 13.10
N ALA A 381 0.15 6.27 13.26
CA ALA A 381 0.44 6.85 14.56
C ALA A 381 0.70 8.35 14.45
N ILE A 382 0.42 9.07 15.52
CA ILE A 382 0.73 10.50 15.67
C ILE A 382 1.42 10.67 17.02
N SER A 383 2.65 11.17 17.01
CA SER A 383 3.46 11.42 18.21
C SER A 383 4.01 12.84 18.17
N GLY A 384 3.32 13.76 18.83
CA GLY A 384 3.64 15.18 18.76
C GLY A 384 3.48 15.72 17.34
N LEU A 385 4.59 16.19 16.74
CA LEU A 385 4.63 16.71 15.37
C LEU A 385 5.05 15.66 14.32
N ILE A 386 5.25 14.41 14.74
CA ILE A 386 5.64 13.32 13.85
C ILE A 386 4.41 12.47 13.55
N VAL A 387 4.13 12.28 12.26
CA VAL A 387 3.06 11.43 11.76
C VAL A 387 3.69 10.21 11.10
N THR A 388 3.30 9.01 11.52
CA THR A 388 3.72 7.74 10.91
C THR A 388 2.60 7.20 10.04
N VAL A 389 2.93 6.80 8.81
CA VAL A 389 2.01 6.23 7.83
C VAL A 389 2.27 4.74 7.59
N ASP A 390 1.44 4.12 6.76
CA ASP A 390 1.47 2.68 6.48
C ASP A 390 2.67 2.17 5.69
N ARG A 391 3.50 3.06 5.12
CA ARG A 391 4.58 2.68 4.20
C ARG A 391 5.63 3.76 4.04
N ASN A 392 6.78 3.37 3.49
CA ASN A 392 7.86 4.29 3.16
C ASN A 392 7.50 5.18 1.98
N PHE A 393 7.93 6.43 2.06
CA PHE A 393 7.72 7.43 1.02
C PHE A 393 8.66 7.24 -0.17
N ASN A 394 8.10 7.35 -1.37
CA ASN A 394 8.80 7.14 -2.63
C ASN A 394 9.49 8.41 -3.16
N GLY A 395 9.29 9.54 -2.51
CA GLY A 395 9.77 10.85 -2.95
C GLY A 395 8.68 11.71 -3.59
N ASP A 396 9.02 12.97 -3.80
CA ASP A 396 8.11 13.92 -4.43
C ASP A 396 7.75 13.49 -5.86
N ALA A 397 6.57 13.86 -6.33
CA ALA A 397 6.08 13.41 -7.65
C ALA A 397 6.81 14.01 -8.86
N ALA A 398 7.62 15.05 -8.67
CA ALA A 398 8.31 15.75 -9.76
C ALA A 398 9.70 15.14 -10.03
N ALA A 399 10.49 14.97 -8.98
CA ALA A 399 11.87 14.52 -9.02
C ALA A 399 12.08 13.17 -8.32
N GLY A 400 11.18 12.75 -7.42
CA GLY A 400 11.38 11.57 -6.56
C GLY A 400 12.31 11.84 -5.39
N ALA A 401 12.46 13.10 -4.96
CA ALA A 401 13.41 13.53 -3.94
C ALA A 401 12.74 13.65 -2.56
N ASP A 402 13.56 13.93 -1.54
CA ASP A 402 13.10 14.24 -0.19
C ASP A 402 12.30 15.55 -0.19
N VAL A 403 11.26 15.60 0.65
CA VAL A 403 10.56 16.84 0.96
C VAL A 403 11.33 17.55 2.07
N ALA A 404 11.79 18.77 1.81
CA ALA A 404 12.63 19.54 2.73
C ALA A 404 12.12 20.97 3.02
N SER A 405 10.96 21.37 2.50
CA SER A 405 10.41 22.73 2.66
C SER A 405 8.97 22.75 3.17
N ALA A 406 8.75 23.57 4.21
CA ALA A 406 7.52 23.74 4.99
C ALA A 406 6.39 24.55 4.32
N THR A 407 5.88 24.11 3.18
CA THR A 407 4.74 24.76 2.52
C THR A 407 3.67 23.81 1.99
N ASP A 408 3.87 22.50 2.14
CA ASP A 408 2.98 21.54 1.51
C ASP A 408 1.73 21.33 2.35
N SER A 409 0.58 21.51 1.71
CA SER A 409 -0.71 21.34 2.37
C SER A 409 -0.94 19.87 2.74
N LEU A 410 -1.36 19.64 3.97
CA LEU A 410 -1.76 18.32 4.45
C LEU A 410 -3.20 18.04 4.00
N TYR A 411 -3.38 17.31 2.91
CA TYR A 411 -4.70 16.97 2.38
C TYR A 411 -5.26 15.71 3.03
N ILE A 412 -6.36 15.86 3.77
CA ILE A 412 -7.05 14.78 4.47
C ILE A 412 -8.25 14.33 3.64
N ILE A 413 -8.34 13.03 3.41
CA ILE A 413 -9.45 12.40 2.69
C ILE A 413 -10.46 11.90 3.72
N THR A 414 -11.71 12.27 3.51
CA THR A 414 -12.86 11.70 4.21
C THR A 414 -13.72 10.92 3.22
N THR A 415 -14.18 9.76 3.66
CA THR A 415 -15.01 8.85 2.89
C THR A 415 -16.46 8.99 3.32
N ALA A 416 -17.37 9.20 2.37
CA ALA A 416 -18.81 9.19 2.64
C ALA A 416 -19.25 7.80 3.12
N SER A 417 -20.29 7.77 3.97
CA SER A 417 -20.92 6.53 4.42
C SER A 417 -22.43 6.61 4.11
N PRO A 418 -22.95 5.80 3.17
CA PRO A 418 -22.23 4.82 2.34
C PRO A 418 -21.31 5.46 1.29
N VAL A 419 -20.30 4.72 0.82
CA VAL A 419 -19.41 5.18 -0.26
C VAL A 419 -20.19 5.21 -1.58
N THR A 420 -20.24 6.36 -2.24
CA THR A 420 -20.92 6.53 -3.53
C THR A 420 -19.93 6.60 -4.70
N GLY A 421 -20.31 6.07 -5.86
CA GLY A 421 -19.52 6.15 -7.10
C GLY A 421 -18.14 5.49 -7.03
N ALA A 422 -17.99 4.52 -6.13
CA ALA A 422 -16.86 3.61 -6.06
C ALA A 422 -17.23 2.24 -6.64
N TYR A 423 -16.24 1.48 -7.11
CA TYR A 423 -16.43 0.15 -7.67
C TYR A 423 -15.45 -0.85 -7.01
N GLU A 424 -15.97 -1.94 -6.45
CA GLU A 424 -15.14 -3.05 -5.96
C GLU A 424 -14.73 -3.92 -7.15
N TYR A 425 -13.54 -3.65 -7.71
CA TYR A 425 -13.06 -4.33 -8.92
C TYR A 425 -12.25 -5.58 -8.62
N VAL A 426 -11.92 -5.83 -7.36
CA VAL A 426 -11.23 -7.04 -6.93
C VAL A 426 -12.27 -8.03 -6.43
N SER A 427 -12.46 -9.09 -7.19
CA SER A 427 -13.49 -10.08 -6.91
C SER A 427 -12.89 -11.44 -6.61
N GLN A 428 -13.50 -12.13 -5.64
CA GLN A 428 -13.16 -13.50 -5.32
C GLN A 428 -13.51 -14.40 -6.51
N CYS A 429 -12.60 -15.33 -6.81
CA CYS A 429 -12.73 -16.34 -7.87
C CYS A 429 -12.65 -15.80 -9.31
N SER A 430 -12.43 -14.50 -9.54
CA SER A 430 -12.21 -13.93 -10.88
C SER A 430 -10.79 -14.15 -11.42
N GLY A 431 -9.83 -14.50 -10.54
CA GLY A 431 -8.49 -14.93 -10.93
C GLY A 431 -8.39 -16.38 -11.42
N ARG A 432 -9.49 -16.97 -11.94
CA ARG A 432 -9.48 -18.29 -12.59
C ARG A 432 -9.09 -18.12 -14.05
N GLY A 433 -7.82 -17.83 -14.29
CA GLY A 433 -7.16 -17.84 -15.59
C GLY A 433 -6.01 -18.81 -15.59
#